data_AF-A0A3Q2EG42-F1
#
_entry.id   AF-A0A3Q2EG42-F1
#
_cell.length_a   1.000
_cell.length_b   1.000
_cell.length_c   1.000
_cell.angle_alpha   90.00
_cell.angle_beta   90.00
_cell.angle_gamma   90.00
#
_symmetry.space_group_name_H-M   'P 1'
#
loop_
_entity.id
_entity.type
_entity.pdbx_description
1 polymer ?
#
loop_
_entity_poly.entity_id
_entity_poly.type
_entity_poly.pdbx_seq_one_letter_code
_entity_poly.pdbx_strand_id
1 'polypeptide(L)'
;MEIAQMKGEENSVMRDYVLPDFSAIKKGFCKPREEMVLSGKYKTGEQILRLVNERFAVPEMLFHPSDIGIQEMGIPEAIVDSVRSLPEEMHPHLYQNIVLTGGNTLFPGFRERLEAELRSLVPAHLPVSVFLPDNPVCYSWEGGKLLSHSPDYDEMVVMREDYEENGHIVCEEKFDI
;
A
#
# COMPACT_ATOMS: atom_id res chain seq x y z
N MET A 1 -16.13 -2.06 13.94
CA MET A 1 -16.86 -1.31 12.90
C MET A 1 -18.33 -1.75 12.92
N GLU A 2 -19.23 -0.92 13.47
CA GLU A 2 -20.66 -1.28 13.66
C GLU A 2 -21.39 -1.57 12.35
N ILE A 3 -21.03 -0.86 11.27
CA ILE A 3 -21.62 -1.00 9.92
C ILE A 3 -21.48 -2.43 9.37
N ALA A 4 -20.39 -3.12 9.67
CA ALA A 4 -20.17 -4.49 9.20
C ALA A 4 -21.09 -5.51 9.88
N GLN A 5 -21.61 -5.20 11.07
CA GLN A 5 -22.56 -6.04 11.81
C GLN A 5 -24.01 -5.83 11.35
N MET A 6 -24.28 -4.74 10.61
CA MET A 6 -25.61 -4.44 10.06
C MET A 6 -26.00 -5.46 9.00
N LYS A 7 -27.31 -5.59 8.74
CA LYS A 7 -27.87 -6.53 7.76
C LYS A 7 -28.47 -5.78 6.58
N GLY A 8 -28.50 -6.43 5.42
CA GLY A 8 -29.18 -5.89 4.24
C GLY A 8 -28.56 -4.60 3.72
N GLU A 9 -29.41 -3.61 3.42
CA GLU A 9 -29.02 -2.35 2.75
C GLU A 9 -28.13 -1.46 3.61
N GLU A 10 -28.21 -1.60 4.93
CA GLU A 10 -27.43 -0.78 5.87
C GLU A 10 -25.95 -1.20 5.91
N ASN A 11 -25.64 -2.43 5.51
CA ASN A 11 -24.26 -2.91 5.44
C ASN A 11 -23.59 -2.41 4.15
N SER A 12 -22.89 -1.27 4.24
CA SER A 12 -22.17 -0.68 3.11
C SER A 12 -20.91 -1.47 2.73
N VAL A 13 -20.39 -2.29 3.66
CA VAL A 13 -19.20 -3.12 3.48
C VAL A 13 -19.50 -4.38 2.68
N MET A 14 -20.70 -4.95 2.77
CA MET A 14 -21.06 -6.17 2.05
C MET A 14 -20.89 -6.03 0.53
N ARG A 15 -20.25 -7.02 -0.10
CA ARG A 15 -20.15 -7.15 -1.57
C ARG A 15 -20.33 -8.60 -1.99
N ASP A 16 -21.00 -8.82 -3.11
CA ASP A 16 -21.15 -10.14 -3.72
C ASP A 16 -20.20 -10.25 -4.91
N TYR A 17 -19.33 -11.26 -4.91
CA TYR A 17 -18.39 -11.54 -5.99
C TYR A 17 -18.87 -12.77 -6.78
N VAL A 18 -19.06 -12.63 -8.08
CA VAL A 18 -19.43 -13.73 -8.98
C VAL A 18 -18.17 -14.47 -9.39
N LEU A 19 -18.12 -15.77 -9.12
CA LEU A 19 -17.00 -16.62 -9.48
C LEU A 19 -17.02 -16.92 -11.00
N PRO A 20 -15.84 -17.03 -11.65
CA PRO A 20 -15.78 -17.46 -13.03
C PRO A 20 -16.22 -18.93 -13.16
N ASP A 21 -17.08 -19.21 -14.14
CA ASP A 21 -17.53 -20.57 -14.49
C ASP A 21 -16.78 -21.15 -15.71
N PHE A 22 -15.87 -20.35 -16.30
CA PHE A 22 -15.06 -20.64 -17.48
C PHE A 22 -15.86 -21.02 -18.75
N SER A 23 -17.19 -20.95 -18.69
CA SER A 23 -18.10 -21.28 -19.79
C SER A 23 -18.70 -20.00 -20.38
N ALA A 24 -19.32 -19.18 -19.54
CA ALA A 24 -19.85 -17.87 -19.89
C ALA A 24 -19.00 -16.74 -19.29
N ILE A 25 -18.48 -16.94 -18.07
CA ILE A 25 -17.75 -15.95 -17.29
C ILE A 25 -16.29 -16.40 -17.16
N LYS A 26 -15.40 -15.77 -17.95
CA LYS A 26 -13.96 -16.07 -17.91
C LYS A 26 -13.24 -15.45 -16.72
N LYS A 27 -13.73 -14.31 -16.21
CA LYS A 27 -13.17 -13.58 -15.08
C LYS A 27 -14.30 -13.18 -14.15
N GLY A 28 -14.14 -13.48 -12.85
CA GLY A 28 -15.11 -13.06 -11.84
C GLY A 28 -15.17 -11.54 -11.70
N PHE A 29 -16.27 -11.06 -11.12
CA PHE A 29 -16.51 -9.63 -10.95
C PHE A 29 -17.33 -9.36 -9.68
N CYS A 30 -17.16 -8.18 -9.11
CA CYS A 30 -18.01 -7.69 -8.03
C CYS A 30 -19.36 -7.25 -8.62
N LYS A 31 -20.48 -7.76 -8.09
CA LYS A 31 -21.81 -7.28 -8.48
C LYS A 31 -22.00 -5.81 -8.07
N PRO A 32 -22.60 -4.97 -8.94
CA PRO A 32 -23.11 -3.66 -8.56
C PRO A 32 -24.06 -3.79 -7.36
N ARG A 33 -24.10 -2.76 -6.50
CA ARG A 33 -24.87 -2.82 -5.24
C ARG A 33 -26.36 -2.99 -5.50
N GLU A 34 -26.84 -2.43 -6.60
CA GLU A 34 -28.23 -2.42 -7.06
C GLU A 34 -28.70 -3.82 -7.50
N GLU A 35 -27.75 -4.68 -7.91
CA GLU A 35 -28.01 -6.04 -8.37
C GLU A 35 -27.77 -7.10 -7.28
N MET A 36 -27.31 -6.68 -6.10
CA MET A 36 -27.03 -7.58 -4.99
C MET A 36 -28.32 -8.16 -4.39
N VAL A 37 -28.37 -9.47 -4.22
CA VAL A 37 -29.49 -10.15 -3.57
C VAL A 37 -29.24 -10.19 -2.06
N LEU A 38 -29.67 -9.15 -1.35
CA LEU A 38 -29.38 -8.97 0.09
C LEU A 38 -29.92 -10.11 0.97
N SER A 39 -30.97 -10.80 0.53
CA SER A 39 -31.53 -11.97 1.21
C SER A 39 -30.60 -13.20 1.23
N GLY A 40 -29.54 -13.21 0.41
CA GLY A 40 -28.61 -14.33 0.27
C GLY A 40 -29.19 -15.53 -0.49
N LYS A 41 -30.42 -15.43 -1.00
CA LYS A 41 -31.05 -16.47 -1.82
C LYS A 41 -30.79 -16.21 -3.29
N TYR A 42 -29.66 -16.70 -3.78
CA TYR A 42 -29.27 -16.55 -5.18
C TYR A 42 -30.08 -17.47 -6.10
N LYS A 43 -30.34 -17.00 -7.32
CA LYS A 43 -30.96 -17.83 -8.37
C LYS A 43 -29.93 -18.86 -8.87
N THR A 44 -30.43 -20.02 -9.27
CA THR A 44 -29.61 -21.12 -9.80
C THR A 44 -28.89 -20.67 -11.08
N GLY A 45 -27.57 -20.76 -11.13
CA GLY A 45 -26.76 -20.49 -12.33
C GLY A 45 -25.44 -19.76 -12.04
N GLU A 46 -25.40 -18.89 -11.04
CA GLU A 46 -24.19 -18.16 -10.65
C GLU A 46 -23.65 -18.68 -9.31
N GLN A 47 -22.34 -18.90 -9.24
CA GLN A 47 -21.66 -19.16 -7.97
C GLN A 47 -21.21 -17.81 -7.39
N ILE A 48 -21.74 -17.45 -6.21
CA ILE A 48 -21.52 -16.14 -5.60
C ILE A 48 -20.84 -16.31 -4.25
N LEU A 49 -19.74 -15.57 -4.05
CA LEU A 49 -19.04 -15.43 -2.79
C LEU A 49 -19.39 -14.09 -2.16
N ARG A 50 -20.08 -14.11 -1.02
CA ARG A 50 -20.39 -12.92 -0.23
C ARG A 50 -19.20 -12.55 0.65
N LEU A 51 -18.69 -11.33 0.50
CA LEU A 51 -17.60 -10.76 1.26
C LEU A 51 -18.10 -9.67 2.19
N VAL A 52 -17.66 -9.71 3.45
CA VAL A 52 -18.03 -8.77 4.50
C VAL A 52 -16.78 -8.31 5.25
N ASN A 53 -16.46 -8.94 6.39
CA ASN A 53 -15.40 -8.50 7.29
C ASN A 53 -14.01 -8.58 6.65
N GLU A 54 -13.83 -9.52 5.73
CA GLU A 54 -12.57 -9.79 5.04
C GLU A 54 -12.09 -8.56 4.25
N ARG A 55 -13.03 -7.70 3.81
CA ARG A 55 -12.70 -6.51 3.00
C ARG A 55 -11.88 -5.46 3.75
N PHE A 56 -11.97 -5.41 5.08
CA PHE A 56 -11.16 -4.53 5.91
C PHE A 56 -10.18 -5.30 6.79
N ALA A 57 -10.51 -6.51 7.22
CA ALA A 57 -9.61 -7.32 8.04
C ALA A 57 -8.32 -7.69 7.28
N VAL A 58 -8.40 -7.93 5.97
CA VAL A 58 -7.22 -8.24 5.15
C VAL A 58 -6.22 -7.07 5.11
N PRO A 59 -6.59 -5.83 4.69
CA PRO A 59 -5.63 -4.73 4.72
C PRO A 59 -5.24 -4.27 6.14
N GLU A 60 -6.06 -4.53 7.16
CA GLU A 60 -5.74 -4.19 8.56
C GLU A 60 -4.48 -4.90 9.05
N MET A 61 -4.11 -6.06 8.49
CA MET A 61 -2.88 -6.77 8.87
C MET A 61 -1.60 -5.95 8.63
N LEU A 62 -1.66 -4.91 7.79
CA LEU A 62 -0.55 -3.97 7.56
C LEU A 62 -0.39 -2.97 8.73
N PHE A 63 -1.46 -2.73 9.49
CA PHE A 63 -1.49 -1.82 10.64
C PHE A 63 -1.43 -2.59 11.96
N HIS A 64 -2.06 -3.76 12.03
CA HIS A 64 -2.13 -4.63 13.21
C HIS A 64 -1.83 -6.10 12.83
N PRO A 65 -0.57 -6.46 12.59
CA PRO A 65 -0.18 -7.84 12.24
C PRO A 65 -0.48 -8.86 13.35
N SER A 66 -0.48 -8.39 14.60
CA SER A 66 -0.71 -9.20 15.80
C SER A 66 -2.11 -9.82 15.86
N ASP A 67 -3.10 -9.24 15.19
CA ASP A 67 -4.47 -9.77 15.10
C ASP A 67 -4.52 -11.17 14.45
N ILE A 68 -3.54 -11.51 13.61
CA ILE A 68 -3.39 -12.83 12.98
C ILE A 68 -2.23 -13.64 13.57
N GLY A 69 -1.69 -13.21 14.71
CA GLY A 69 -0.60 -13.88 15.41
C GLY A 69 0.80 -13.58 14.89
N ILE A 70 0.96 -12.64 13.95
CA ILE A 70 2.29 -12.19 13.50
C ILE A 70 2.79 -11.14 14.49
N GLN A 71 3.89 -11.45 15.18
CA GLN A 71 4.48 -10.59 16.22
C GLN A 71 5.43 -9.54 15.61
N GLU A 72 4.91 -8.72 14.70
CA GLU A 72 5.64 -7.65 14.02
C GLU A 72 4.96 -6.30 14.24
N MET A 73 5.71 -5.23 14.05
CA MET A 73 5.18 -3.86 14.10
C MET A 73 4.26 -3.58 12.92
N GLY A 74 3.22 -2.79 13.17
CA GLY A 74 2.44 -2.17 12.10
C GLY A 74 3.26 -1.12 11.34
N ILE A 75 2.83 -0.76 10.13
CA ILE A 75 3.49 0.29 9.34
C ILE A 75 3.68 1.62 10.13
N PRO A 76 2.68 2.14 10.88
CA PRO A 76 2.87 3.38 11.63
C PRO A 76 3.97 3.29 12.69
N GLU A 77 4.01 2.18 13.43
CA GLU A 77 5.01 1.93 14.47
C GLU A 77 6.41 1.79 13.87
N ALA A 78 6.54 1.03 12.78
CA ALA A 78 7.79 0.84 12.06
C ALA A 78 8.35 2.16 11.51
N ILE A 79 7.50 3.08 11.03
CA ILE A 79 7.92 4.42 10.61
C ILE A 79 8.48 5.21 11.81
N VAL A 80 7.77 5.21 12.94
CA VAL A 80 8.24 5.93 14.13
C VAL A 80 9.55 5.36 14.65
N ASP A 81 9.70 4.03 14.67
CA ASP A 81 10.92 3.36 15.09
C ASP A 81 12.11 3.68 14.16
N SER A 82 11.87 3.66 12.84
CA SER A 82 12.88 4.01 11.84
C SER A 82 13.35 5.46 11.99
N VAL A 83 12.42 6.41 12.15
CA VAL A 83 12.78 7.82 12.34
C VAL A 83 13.50 8.03 13.67
N ARG A 84 13.11 7.31 14.73
CA ARG A 84 13.77 7.38 16.04
C ARG A 84 15.24 6.91 16.01
N SER A 85 15.60 6.00 15.11
CA SER A 85 17.00 5.58 14.93
C SER A 85 17.91 6.66 14.33
N LEU A 86 17.34 7.75 13.81
CA LEU A 86 18.07 8.86 13.19
C LEU A 86 18.22 10.03 14.17
N PRO A 87 19.17 10.95 13.94
CA PRO A 87 19.34 12.15 14.77
C PRO A 87 18.07 12.98 14.89
N GLU A 88 17.78 13.48 16.10
CA GLU A 88 16.54 14.23 16.40
C GLU A 88 16.32 15.45 15.49
N GLU A 89 17.41 16.09 15.06
CA GLU A 89 17.39 17.24 14.14
C GLU A 89 16.74 16.91 12.79
N MET A 90 16.76 15.63 12.37
CA MET A 90 16.17 15.19 11.10
C MET A 90 14.69 14.85 11.22
N HIS A 91 14.18 14.58 12.42
CA HIS A 91 12.81 14.09 12.63
C HIS A 91 11.73 15.00 12.01
N PRO A 92 11.76 16.34 12.18
CA PRO A 92 10.76 17.22 11.58
C PRO A 92 10.75 17.11 10.05
N HIS A 93 11.93 16.99 9.43
CA HIS A 93 12.06 16.89 7.98
C HIS A 93 11.51 15.57 7.45
N LEU A 94 11.73 14.47 8.16
CA LEU A 94 11.26 13.14 7.74
C LEU A 94 9.74 13.00 7.89
N TYR A 95 9.18 13.43 9.03
CA TYR A 95 7.73 13.34 9.25
C TYR A 95 6.92 14.28 8.35
N GLN A 96 7.50 15.41 7.93
CA GLN A 96 6.86 16.32 6.99
C GLN A 96 6.82 15.78 5.55
N ASN A 97 7.71 14.85 5.20
CA ASN A 97 7.93 14.42 3.82
C ASN A 97 7.77 12.89 3.66
N ILE A 98 6.62 12.34 4.05
CA ILE A 98 6.32 10.92 3.88
C ILE A 98 5.66 10.71 2.51
N VAL A 99 6.25 9.88 1.66
CA VAL A 99 5.71 9.55 0.33
C VAL A 99 5.28 8.10 0.28
N LEU A 100 4.03 7.87 -0.12
CA LEU A 100 3.45 6.54 -0.29
C LEU A 100 3.63 6.04 -1.73
N THR A 101 4.28 4.90 -1.89
CA THR A 101 4.47 4.23 -3.19
C THR A 101 4.20 2.73 -3.09
N GLY A 102 3.93 2.07 -4.22
CA GLY A 102 3.59 0.65 -4.30
C GLY A 102 2.10 0.38 -4.44
N GLY A 103 1.74 -0.88 -4.72
CA GLY A 103 0.34 -1.27 -5.00
C GLY A 103 -0.56 -1.29 -3.77
N ASN A 104 -0.03 -1.59 -2.58
CA ASN A 104 -0.84 -1.68 -1.36
C ASN A 104 -1.34 -0.30 -0.88
N THR A 105 -0.74 0.80 -1.32
CA THR A 105 -1.20 2.15 -0.95
C THR A 105 -2.49 2.55 -1.68
N LEU A 106 -2.92 1.76 -2.68
CA LEU A 106 -4.18 1.96 -3.42
C LEU A 106 -5.43 1.50 -2.65
N PHE A 107 -5.28 0.93 -1.45
CA PHE A 107 -6.46 0.67 -0.62
C PHE A 107 -7.18 1.99 -0.29
N PRO A 108 -8.50 2.09 -0.51
CA PRO A 108 -9.23 3.32 -0.20
C PRO A 108 -9.11 3.68 1.29
N GLY A 109 -8.75 4.93 1.59
CA GLY A 109 -8.56 5.40 2.96
C GLY A 109 -7.19 5.11 3.57
N PHE A 110 -6.27 4.50 2.83
CA PHE A 110 -4.95 4.09 3.35
C PHE A 110 -4.12 5.30 3.82
N ARG A 111 -4.07 6.37 3.02
CA ARG A 111 -3.34 7.60 3.36
C ARG A 111 -3.90 8.22 4.63
N GLU A 112 -5.22 8.42 4.67
CA GLU A 112 -5.91 9.07 5.79
C GLU A 112 -5.76 8.26 7.08
N ARG A 113 -5.85 6.94 6.98
CA ARG A 113 -5.61 6.03 8.11
C ARG A 113 -4.18 6.16 8.64
N LEU A 114 -3.19 6.09 7.75
CA LEU A 114 -1.79 6.17 8.15
C LEU A 114 -1.46 7.53 8.79
N GLU A 115 -1.94 8.63 8.20
CA GLU A 115 -1.73 9.97 8.74
C GLU A 115 -2.34 10.12 10.14
N ALA A 116 -3.54 9.57 10.37
CA ALA A 116 -4.19 9.59 11.67
C ALA A 116 -3.42 8.76 12.73
N GLU A 117 -2.97 7.56 12.38
CA GLU A 117 -2.16 6.70 13.26
C GLU A 117 -0.83 7.38 13.63
N LEU A 118 -0.09 7.90 12.63
CA LEU A 118 1.16 8.61 12.85
C LEU A 118 0.96 9.85 13.73
N ARG A 119 -0.13 10.59 13.53
CA ARG A 119 -0.42 11.77 14.36
C ARG A 119 -0.60 11.42 15.84
N SER A 120 -1.09 10.21 16.14
CA SER A 120 -1.22 9.71 17.51
C SER A 120 0.11 9.28 18.15
N LEU A 121 1.07 8.82 17.34
CA LEU A 121 2.37 8.32 17.79
C LEU A 121 3.46 9.41 17.84
N VAL A 122 3.38 10.40 16.94
CA VAL A 122 4.39 11.46 16.78
C VAL A 122 4.11 12.62 17.76
N PRO A 123 5.14 13.24 18.37
CA PRO A 123 4.98 14.43 19.20
C PRO A 123 4.23 15.58 18.51
N ALA A 124 3.26 16.19 19.20
CA ALA A 124 2.32 17.17 18.64
C ALA A 124 2.96 18.39 17.94
N HIS A 125 4.18 18.77 18.35
CA HIS A 125 4.91 19.91 17.78
C HIS A 125 5.60 19.61 16.45
N LEU A 126 5.77 18.33 16.10
CA LEU A 126 6.37 17.93 14.83
C LEU A 126 5.29 17.87 13.73
N PRO A 127 5.55 18.44 12.54
CA PRO A 127 4.63 18.33 11.41
C PRO A 127 4.60 16.88 10.91
N VAL A 128 3.41 16.39 10.56
CA VAL A 128 3.22 15.10 9.88
C VAL A 128 2.50 15.39 8.58
N SER A 129 3.05 14.94 7.45
CA SER A 129 2.42 15.09 6.14
C SER A 129 2.72 13.86 5.29
N VAL A 130 1.64 13.24 4.82
CA VAL A 130 1.67 12.03 4.00
C VAL A 130 1.17 12.37 2.60
N PHE A 131 2.03 12.15 1.61
CA PHE A 131 1.73 12.37 0.20
C PHE A 131 1.51 11.02 -0.51
N LEU A 132 0.40 10.93 -1.26
CA LEU A 132 0.10 9.79 -2.14
C LEU A 132 0.02 10.33 -3.58
N PRO A 133 0.94 9.95 -4.48
CA PRO A 133 0.88 10.30 -5.89
C PRO A 133 -0.27 9.59 -6.61
N ASP A 134 -0.69 10.11 -7.76
CA ASP A 134 -1.79 9.53 -8.56
C ASP A 134 -1.46 8.13 -9.11
N ASN A 135 -0.18 7.89 -9.41
CA ASN A 135 0.32 6.61 -9.92
C ASN A 135 1.37 5.99 -8.99
N PRO A 136 1.00 5.53 -7.78
CA PRO A 136 1.95 5.04 -6.80
C PRO A 136 2.61 3.71 -7.23
N VAL A 137 1.99 2.96 -8.15
CA VAL A 137 2.49 1.67 -8.65
C VAL A 137 3.71 1.83 -9.52
N CYS A 138 3.70 2.80 -10.45
CA CYS A 138 4.84 3.05 -11.34
C CYS A 138 5.74 4.19 -10.86
N TYR A 139 5.51 4.74 -9.67
CA TYR A 139 6.21 5.93 -9.19
C TYR A 139 7.74 5.76 -9.19
N SER A 140 8.25 4.61 -8.74
CA SER A 140 9.69 4.30 -8.78
C SER A 140 10.24 4.26 -10.21
N TRP A 141 9.46 3.74 -11.17
CA TRP A 141 9.86 3.72 -12.58
C TRP A 141 9.86 5.12 -13.19
N GLU A 142 8.86 5.94 -12.85
CA GLU A 142 8.81 7.35 -13.26
C GLU A 142 10.01 8.13 -12.71
N GLY A 143 10.41 7.86 -11.46
CA GLY A 143 11.65 8.38 -10.86
C GLY A 143 12.90 7.97 -11.63
N GLY A 144 13.05 6.68 -11.98
CA GLY A 144 14.17 6.20 -12.78
C GLY A 144 14.23 6.82 -14.18
N LYS A 145 13.07 6.98 -14.84
CA LYS A 145 12.96 7.70 -16.11
C LYS A 145 13.37 9.15 -15.96
N LEU A 146 12.97 9.83 -14.88
CA LEU A 146 13.36 11.22 -14.64
C LEU A 146 14.87 11.33 -14.43
N LEU A 147 15.45 10.44 -13.62
CA LEU A 147 16.88 10.37 -13.36
C LEU A 147 17.69 10.15 -14.64
N SER A 148 17.21 9.30 -15.55
CA SER A 148 17.88 9.04 -16.84
C SER A 148 17.94 10.24 -17.79
N HIS A 149 17.18 11.30 -17.51
CA HIS A 149 17.21 12.56 -18.27
C HIS A 149 17.94 13.68 -17.50
N SER A 150 18.53 13.36 -16.34
CA SER A 150 19.32 14.32 -15.56
C SER A 150 20.62 14.68 -16.32
N PRO A 151 21.08 15.95 -16.28
CA PRO A 151 22.37 16.34 -16.85
C PRO A 151 23.56 15.53 -16.31
N ASP A 152 23.45 15.10 -15.05
CA ASP A 152 24.52 14.38 -14.34
C ASP A 152 24.42 12.85 -14.52
N TYR A 153 23.49 12.36 -15.36
CA TYR A 153 23.25 10.92 -15.50
C TYR A 153 24.49 10.16 -15.95
N ASP A 154 25.25 10.70 -16.91
CA ASP A 154 26.46 10.04 -17.42
C ASP A 154 27.53 9.87 -16.32
N GLU A 155 27.57 10.76 -15.32
CA GLU A 155 28.47 10.64 -14.17
C GLU A 155 28.04 9.51 -13.22
N MET A 156 26.77 9.11 -13.26
CA MET A 156 26.17 8.08 -12.42
C MET A 156 26.18 6.68 -13.06
N VAL A 157 26.74 6.49 -14.26
CA VAL A 157 26.75 5.18 -14.94
C VAL A 157 28.06 4.43 -14.70
N VAL A 158 27.99 3.11 -14.46
CA VAL A 158 29.13 2.19 -14.55
C VAL A 158 29.16 1.62 -15.97
N MET A 159 30.23 1.87 -16.72
CA MET A 159 30.37 1.33 -18.07
C MET A 159 30.89 -0.10 -18.03
N ARG A 160 30.78 -0.79 -19.17
CA ARG A 160 31.25 -2.16 -19.29
C ARG A 160 32.76 -2.27 -19.02
N GLU A 161 33.52 -1.31 -19.54
CA GLU A 161 34.97 -1.27 -19.40
C GLU A 161 35.37 -1.12 -17.92
N ASP A 162 34.68 -0.25 -17.17
CA ASP A 162 34.92 -0.04 -15.73
C ASP A 162 34.71 -1.35 -14.94
N TYR A 163 33.65 -2.08 -15.27
CA TYR A 163 33.33 -3.37 -14.64
C TYR A 163 34.28 -4.49 -15.05
N GLU A 164 34.74 -4.52 -16.31
CA GLU A 164 35.73 -5.51 -16.76
C GLU A 164 37.11 -5.30 -16.09
N GLU A 165 37.47 -4.05 -15.78
CA GLU A 165 38.74 -3.71 -15.10
C GLU A 165 38.68 -3.93 -13.58
N ASN A 166 37.61 -3.46 -12.91
CA ASN A 166 37.52 -3.40 -11.46
C ASN A 166 36.60 -4.48 -10.84
N GLY A 167 35.86 -5.21 -11.68
CA GLY A 167 34.88 -6.20 -11.24
C GLY A 167 33.69 -5.57 -10.53
N HIS A 168 33.04 -6.35 -9.64
CA HIS A 168 31.83 -5.93 -8.92
C HIS A 168 32.03 -4.76 -7.96
N ILE A 169 33.25 -4.54 -7.45
CA ILE A 169 33.56 -3.52 -6.45
C ILE A 169 33.19 -2.12 -6.94
N VAL A 170 33.34 -1.85 -8.24
CA VAL A 170 32.99 -0.54 -8.82
C VAL A 170 31.50 -0.21 -8.65
N CYS A 171 30.62 -1.20 -8.60
CA CYS A 171 29.20 -1.00 -8.36
C CYS A 171 28.93 -0.69 -6.88
N GLU A 172 29.61 -1.36 -5.95
CA GLU A 172 29.48 -1.12 -4.51
C GLU A 172 29.98 0.29 -4.17
N GLU A 173 31.17 0.67 -4.67
CA GLU A 173 31.76 1.99 -4.44
C GLU A 173 30.93 3.13 -5.01
N LYS A 174 30.28 2.91 -6.16
CA LYS A 174 29.53 3.96 -6.87
C LYS A 174 28.09 4.11 -6.40
N PHE A 175 27.43 3.00 -6.06
CA PHE A 175 26.00 2.98 -5.75
C PHE A 175 25.67 2.69 -4.28
N ASP A 176 26.67 2.41 -3.44
CA ASP A 176 26.50 2.08 -2.02
C ASP A 176 25.49 0.92 -1.83
N ILE A 177 25.66 -0.13 -2.65
CA ILE A 177 24.85 -1.36 -2.70
C ILE A 177 25.60 -2.58 -2.21
#